data_AF-A0A0X3TPV4-F1
#
_entry.id   AF-A0A0X3TPV4-F1
#
_cell.length_a   1.000
_cell.length_b   1.000
_cell.length_c   1.000
_cell.angle_alpha   90.00
_cell.angle_beta   90.00
_cell.angle_gamma   90.00
#
_symmetry.space_group_name_H-M   'P 1'
#
loop_
_entity.id
_entity.type
_entity.pdbx_description
1 polymer ?
#
loop_
_entity_poly.entity_id
_entity_poly.type
_entity_poly.pdbx_seq_one_letter_code
_entity_poly.pdbx_strand_id
1 'polypeptide(L)'
;MGLEPSLMVYLLNTPLEDIYGKRFGRLKKRMGFDDSKWCFHSIRKTVVTQLQHSNIPEEITKYILGHENRAITFGLYSAGPSLDQKRKGISKLIYSA
;
A
#
# COMPACT_ATOMS: atom_id res chain seq x y z
N MET A 1 1.67 -31.68 -0.13
CA MET A 1 0.33 -31.69 -0.75
C MET A 1 0.35 -30.64 -1.85
N GLY A 2 0.76 -31.05 -3.07
CA GLY A 2 0.95 -30.16 -4.21
C GLY A 2 -0.39 -29.86 -4.88
N LEU A 3 -0.59 -28.61 -5.31
CA LEU A 3 -1.78 -28.23 -6.07
C LEU A 3 -1.71 -28.86 -7.46
N GLU A 4 -2.83 -29.41 -7.94
CA GLU A 4 -2.96 -30.01 -9.26
C GLU A 4 -2.52 -29.03 -10.37
N PRO A 5 -1.76 -29.48 -11.39
CA PRO A 5 -1.24 -28.62 -12.46
C PRO A 5 -2.29 -27.74 -13.15
N SER A 6 -3.54 -28.21 -13.22
CA SER A 6 -4.68 -27.46 -13.76
C SER A 6 -5.07 -26.23 -12.92
N LEU A 7 -4.93 -26.30 -11.59
CA LEU A 7 -5.18 -25.17 -10.68
C LEU A 7 -4.07 -24.11 -10.80
N MET A 8 -2.83 -24.53 -11.03
CA MET A 8 -1.72 -23.60 -11.28
C MET A 8 -1.94 -22.82 -12.58
N VAL A 9 -2.37 -23.48 -13.65
CA VAL A 9 -2.68 -22.85 -14.95
C VAL A 9 -3.88 -21.89 -14.84
N TYR A 10 -4.89 -22.22 -14.02
CA TYR A 10 -6.04 -21.33 -13.78
C TYR A 10 -5.68 -20.09 -12.97
N LEU A 11 -4.82 -20.23 -11.95
CA LEU A 11 -4.31 -19.11 -11.15
C LEU A 11 -3.39 -18.18 -11.95
N LEU A 12 -2.65 -18.72 -12.92
CA LEU A 12 -1.73 -17.95 -13.76
C LEU A 12 -2.43 -17.25 -14.94
N ASN A 13 -3.53 -17.82 -15.48
CA ASN A 13 -4.21 -17.31 -16.68
C ASN A 13 -5.52 -16.55 -16.42
N THR A 14 -6.01 -16.51 -15.18
CA THR A 14 -7.08 -15.57 -14.82
C THR A 14 -6.41 -14.27 -14.39
N PRO A 15 -6.81 -13.08 -14.86
CA PRO A 15 -6.31 -11.84 -14.29
C PRO A 15 -6.74 -11.79 -12.81
N LEU A 16 -5.83 -12.21 -11.93
CA LEU A 16 -6.04 -12.35 -10.48
C LEU A 16 -6.58 -11.05 -9.87
N GLU A 17 -6.21 -9.92 -10.47
CA GLU A 17 -6.67 -8.58 -10.13
C GLU A 17 -8.20 -8.47 -10.10
N ASP A 18 -8.87 -9.12 -11.05
CA ASP A 18 -10.33 -9.04 -11.19
C ASP A 18 -11.05 -9.89 -10.12
N ILE A 19 -10.50 -11.06 -9.76
CA ILE A 19 -11.07 -11.93 -8.71
C ILE A 19 -11.01 -11.24 -7.34
N TYR A 20 -9.84 -10.74 -6.96
CA TYR A 20 -9.66 -10.09 -5.65
C TYR A 20 -10.38 -8.75 -5.58
N GLY A 21 -10.38 -7.98 -6.66
CA GLY A 21 -11.16 -6.74 -6.79
C GLY A 21 -12.66 -6.98 -6.58
N LYS A 22 -13.24 -7.96 -7.28
CA LYS A 22 -14.67 -8.31 -7.14
C LYS A 22 -15.01 -8.84 -5.75
N ARG A 23 -14.18 -9.73 -5.18
CA ARG A 23 -14.39 -10.25 -3.82
C ARG A 23 -14.35 -9.13 -2.78
N PHE A 24 -13.36 -8.24 -2.87
CA PHE A 24 -13.24 -7.08 -2.01
C PHE A 24 -14.42 -6.13 -2.17
N GLY A 25 -14.83 -5.82 -3.40
CA GLY A 25 -15.99 -4.96 -3.66
C GLY A 25 -17.28 -5.48 -3.02
N ARG A 26 -17.53 -6.79 -3.08
CA ARG A 26 -18.68 -7.42 -2.39
C ARG A 26 -18.55 -7.34 -0.86
N LEU A 27 -17.37 -7.61 -0.31
CA LEU A 27 -17.12 -7.51 1.13
C LEU A 27 -17.35 -6.07 1.61
N LYS A 28 -16.75 -5.10 0.93
CA LYS A 28 -16.86 -3.67 1.20
C LYS A 28 -18.34 -3.24 1.28
N LYS A 29 -19.12 -3.61 0.26
CA LYS A 29 -20.56 -3.29 0.20
C LYS A 29 -21.34 -3.90 1.37
N ARG A 30 -21.03 -5.15 1.76
CA ARG A 30 -21.68 -5.79 2.93
C ARG A 30 -21.37 -5.09 4.25
N MET A 31 -20.23 -4.42 4.36
CA MET A 31 -19.81 -3.68 5.55
C MET A 31 -20.32 -2.23 5.57
N GLY A 32 -21.11 -1.81 4.59
CA GLY A 32 -21.67 -0.44 4.51
C GLY A 32 -20.69 0.60 3.97
N PHE A 33 -19.58 0.18 3.35
CA PHE A 33 -18.65 1.10 2.70
C PHE A 33 -19.00 1.24 1.21
N ASP A 34 -19.29 2.46 0.78
CA ASP A 34 -19.80 2.77 -0.56
C ASP A 34 -18.83 3.60 -1.42
N ASP A 35 -17.89 4.33 -0.80
CA ASP A 35 -16.93 5.16 -1.49
C ASP A 35 -16.06 4.39 -2.49
N SER A 36 -16.09 4.80 -3.76
CA SER A 36 -15.36 4.17 -4.87
C SER A 36 -13.84 4.23 -4.71
N LYS A 37 -13.31 5.15 -3.89
CA LYS A 37 -11.88 5.25 -3.59
C LYS A 37 -11.36 4.05 -2.78
N TRP A 38 -12.26 3.25 -2.18
CA TRP A 38 -11.92 2.05 -1.40
C TRP A 38 -12.05 0.85 -2.34
N CYS A 39 -10.91 0.46 -2.92
CA CYS A 39 -10.78 -0.69 -3.81
C CYS A 39 -9.72 -1.65 -3.24
N PHE A 40 -9.55 -2.83 -3.84
CA PHE A 40 -8.55 -3.78 -3.32
C PHE A 40 -7.14 -3.17 -3.24
N HIS A 41 -6.80 -2.31 -4.21
CA HIS A 41 -5.53 -1.60 -4.22
C HIS A 41 -5.37 -0.55 -3.11
N SER A 42 -6.46 -0.06 -2.50
CA SER A 42 -6.35 0.91 -1.40
C SER A 42 -5.66 0.33 -0.17
N ILE A 43 -5.68 -1.01 0.01
CA ILE A 43 -4.94 -1.71 1.07
C ILE A 43 -3.43 -1.43 0.94
N ARG A 44 -2.89 -1.42 -0.28
CA ARG A 44 -1.47 -1.10 -0.52
C ARG A 44 -1.14 0.31 -0.03
N LYS A 45 -2.01 1.29 -0.31
CA LYS A 45 -1.85 2.68 0.17
C LYS A 45 -1.86 2.77 1.70
N THR A 46 -2.74 2.03 2.36
CA THR A 46 -2.76 1.93 3.82
C THR A 46 -1.45 1.37 4.35
N VAL A 47 -0.93 0.28 3.78
CA VAL A 47 0.36 -0.31 4.17
C VAL A 47 1.49 0.72 4.06
N VAL A 48 1.59 1.44 2.92
CA VAL A 48 2.61 2.48 2.74
C VAL A 48 2.53 3.56 3.81
N THR A 49 1.30 4.03 4.09
CA THR A 49 1.07 5.08 5.09
C THR A 49 1.49 4.61 6.48
N GLN A 50 1.13 3.38 6.88
CA GLN A 50 1.50 2.82 8.18
C GLN A 50 3.02 2.64 8.32
N LEU A 51 3.70 2.18 7.27
CA LEU A 51 5.17 2.07 7.25
C LEU A 51 5.82 3.45 7.38
N GLN A 52 5.31 4.45 6.65
CA GLN A 52 5.80 5.82 6.77
C GLN A 52 5.62 6.35 8.20
N HIS A 53 4.42 6.20 8.78
CA HIS A 53 4.13 6.69 10.14
C HIS A 53 4.95 5.97 11.22
N SER A 54 5.35 4.73 10.96
CA SER A 54 6.26 3.96 11.80
C SER A 54 7.74 4.36 11.64
N ASN A 55 8.04 5.40 10.87
CA ASN A 55 9.39 5.88 10.55
C ASN A 55 10.26 4.84 9.81
N ILE A 56 9.64 3.91 9.09
CA ILE A 56 10.40 2.99 8.24
C ILE A 56 10.96 3.78 7.05
N PRO A 57 12.28 3.68 6.77
CA PRO A 57 12.88 4.33 5.61
C PRO A 57 12.18 3.96 4.30
N GLU A 58 12.14 4.90 3.36
CA GLU A 58 11.52 4.67 2.04
C GLU A 58 12.20 3.53 1.28
N GLU A 59 13.52 3.40 1.44
CA GLU A 59 14.33 2.35 0.83
C GLU A 59 13.84 0.95 1.23
N ILE A 60 13.62 0.73 2.53
CA ILE A 60 13.09 -0.54 3.05
C ILE A 60 11.63 -0.73 2.59
N THR A 61 10.85 0.34 2.63
CA THR A 61 9.44 0.32 2.20
C THR A 61 9.31 -0.06 0.72
N LYS A 62 10.23 0.39 -0.15
CA LYS A 62 10.29 0.02 -1.58
C LYS A 62 10.47 -1.48 -1.79
N TYR A 63 11.38 -2.10 -1.05
CA TYR A 63 11.61 -3.54 -1.14
C TYR A 63 10.40 -4.34 -0.67
N ILE A 64 9.75 -3.93 0.42
CA ILE A 64 8.51 -4.56 0.91
C ILE A 64 7.39 -4.49 -0.16
N LEU A 65 7.32 -3.37 -0.87
CA LEU A 65 6.28 -3.11 -1.86
C LEU A 65 6.58 -3.69 -3.25
N GLY A 66 7.80 -4.19 -3.48
CA GLY A 66 8.24 -4.72 -4.77
C GLY A 66 8.43 -3.64 -5.84
N HIS A 67 8.87 -2.43 -5.47
CA HIS A 67 9.19 -1.37 -6.44
C HIS A 67 10.63 -1.51 -6.96
N GLU A 68 10.82 -1.68 -8.27
CA GLU A 68 12.12 -1.53 -8.92
C GLU A 68 12.50 -0.05 -9.00
N ASN A 69 13.32 0.42 -8.06
CA ASN A 69 14.16 1.64 -8.08
C ASN A 69 13.59 2.97 -8.65
N ARG A 70 12.28 3.14 -8.79
CA ARG A 70 11.66 4.44 -9.09
C ARG A 70 11.15 5.10 -7.81
N ALA A 71 11.40 6.40 -7.68
CA ALA A 71 11.11 7.26 -6.52
C ALA A 71 9.60 7.50 -6.25
N ILE A 72 8.74 6.51 -6.48
CA ILE A 72 7.27 6.66 -6.55
C ILE A 72 6.60 6.29 -5.21
N THR A 73 7.35 5.93 -4.17
CA THR A 73 6.80 5.15 -3.05
C THR A 73 6.01 6.00 -2.07
N PHE A 74 6.63 7.00 -1.46
CA PHE A 74 5.87 7.93 -0.59
C PHE A 74 5.05 8.94 -1.40
N GLY A 75 5.51 9.34 -2.60
CA GLY A 75 4.82 10.33 -3.42
C GLY A 75 3.49 9.87 -4.03
N LEU A 76 3.31 8.57 -4.33
CA LEU A 76 2.09 8.07 -4.99
C LEU A 76 1.14 7.31 -4.04
N TYR A 77 1.67 6.67 -3.00
CA TYR A 77 0.91 5.72 -2.19
C TYR A 77 0.70 6.12 -0.74
N SER A 78 1.48 7.06 -0.21
CA SER A 78 1.28 7.52 1.15
C SER A 78 0.28 8.67 1.23
N ALA A 79 -0.48 8.73 2.31
CA ALA A 79 -1.19 9.95 2.71
C ALA A 79 -0.23 11.05 3.25
N GLY A 80 1.08 10.74 3.32
CA GLY A 80 2.13 11.63 3.79
C GLY A 80 2.54 11.38 5.25
N PRO A 81 3.61 12.04 5.71
CA PRO A 81 4.10 11.87 7.08
C PRO A 81 3.11 12.41 8.11
N SER A 82 3.08 11.80 9.29
CA SER A 82 2.19 12.22 10.38
C SER A 82 2.57 13.61 10.90
N LEU A 83 1.64 14.25 11.63
CA LEU A 83 1.88 15.55 12.24
C LEU A 83 3.08 15.53 13.21
N ASP A 84 3.22 14.46 13.99
CA ASP A 84 4.34 14.31 14.92
C ASP A 84 5.68 14.17 14.19
N GLN A 85 5.71 13.45 13.07
CA GLN A 85 6.91 13.34 12.24
C GLN A 85 7.29 14.69 11.64
N LYS A 86 6.30 15.45 11.13
CA LYS A 86 6.51 16.82 10.64
C LYS A 86 7.04 17.72 11.76
N ARG A 87 6.44 17.68 12.95
CA ARG A 87 6.89 18.45 14.13
C ARG A 87 8.32 18.11 14.52
N LYS A 88 8.67 16.81 14.59
CA LYS A 88 10.03 16.34 14.88
C LYS A 88 11.05 16.79 13.84
N GLY A 89 10.64 16.88 12.57
CA GLY A 89 11.48 17.41 11.50
C GLY A 89 11.77 18.89 11.69
N ILE A 90 10.73 19.69 11.91
CA ILE A 90 10.86 21.14 12.14
C ILE A 90 11.69 21.43 13.39
N SER A 91 11.50 20.69 14.48
CA SER A 91 12.24 20.93 15.74
C SER A 91 13.75 20.67 15.66
N LYS A 92 14.24 20.04 14.59
CA LYS A 92 15.66 19.78 14.36
C LYS A 92 16.37 20.88 13.56
N LEU A 93 15.63 21.87 13.06
CA LEU A 93 16.20 22.97 12.29
C LEU A 93 17.00 23.88 13.23
N ILE A 94 18.28 24.07 12.94
CA ILE A 94 19.16 25.01 13.63
C ILE A 94 19.56 26.07 12.61
N TYR A 95 19.29 27.33 12.92
CA TYR A 95 19.68 28.47 12.09
C TYR A 95 20.83 29.19 12.80
N SER A 96 21.99 29.29 12.14
CA SER A 96 23.06 30.18 12.59
C SER A 96 22.71 31.62 12.19
N ALA A 97 22.79 32.55 13.14
CA ALA A 97 22.70 33.98 12.89
C ALA A 97 23.99 34.52 12.25
#